data_AF-A0A2Z5U733-F1
#
_entry.id   AF-A0A2Z5U733-F1
#
_cell.length_a   1.000
_cell.length_b   1.000
_cell.length_c   1.000
_cell.angle_alpha   90.00
_cell.angle_beta   90.00
_cell.angle_gamma   90.00
#
_symmetry.space_group_name_H-M   'P 1'
#
loop_
_entity.id
_entity.type
_entity.pdbx_description
1 polymer ?
#
loop_
_entity_poly.entity_id
_entity_poly.type
_entity_poly.pdbx_seq_one_letter_code
_entity_poly.pdbx_strand_id
1 'polypeptide(L)'
;FTLIKKYGYPCEIHRVYTEDKYVLEMHRIPYGKENSIKGTRPVVFLQHGLLSSSAEFVLMRPDKGLAYLLAEAGYDVWMGNARGNTYSRKHVSLKTTSSSFWKFSWHEIGYYDLPAMIDYVIKETGVKKMQYIAFSQGTTAFWVMTSMRPEYNEKFTAMHAMAPIAYVGNIRSPVIRAVAPFTNSLEKILKLIGANEILPNGNLNKLAGEKLCIEEAITQSLCTNLLFLFCGFDVEQLNK
;
A
#
# COMPACT_ATOMS: atom_id res chain seq x y z
N PHE A 1 -5.79 10.29 9.01
CA PHE A 1 -6.58 9.09 8.66
C PHE A 1 -7.68 8.84 9.69
N THR A 2 -8.96 8.97 9.30
CA THR A 2 -10.12 8.98 10.21
C THR A 2 -10.24 7.70 11.04
N LEU A 3 -9.81 6.56 10.50
CA LEU A 3 -9.87 5.27 11.17
C LEU A 3 -8.89 5.18 12.36
N ILE A 4 -7.65 5.66 12.20
CA ILE A 4 -6.65 5.74 13.27
C ILE A 4 -7.17 6.61 14.42
N LYS A 5 -7.69 7.80 14.09
CA LYS A 5 -8.25 8.73 15.08
C LYS A 5 -9.52 8.19 15.75
N LYS A 6 -10.38 7.47 15.01
CA LYS A 6 -11.59 6.82 15.55
C LYS A 6 -11.28 5.90 16.72
N TYR A 7 -10.15 5.20 16.68
CA TYR A 7 -9.71 4.30 17.75
C TYR A 7 -8.83 4.97 18.82
N GLY A 8 -8.64 6.29 18.76
CA GLY A 8 -7.91 7.05 19.78
C GLY A 8 -6.39 7.03 19.65
N TYR A 9 -5.84 6.55 18.52
CA TYR A 9 -4.40 6.58 18.27
C TYR A 9 -3.94 7.95 17.74
N PRO A 10 -2.72 8.40 18.08
CA PRO A 10 -2.11 9.55 17.42
C PRO A 10 -1.95 9.26 15.92
N CYS A 11 -2.20 10.26 15.09
CA CYS A 11 -2.13 10.13 13.64
C CYS A 11 -1.52 11.38 13.02
N GLU A 12 -0.34 11.21 12.43
CA GLU A 12 0.34 12.24 11.65
C GLU A 12 0.22 11.92 10.16
N ILE A 13 0.24 12.97 9.35
CA ILE A 13 0.17 12.90 7.89
C ILE A 13 1.36 13.67 7.35
N HIS A 14 2.17 13.01 6.54
CA HIS A 14 3.39 13.58 5.98
C HIS A 14 3.31 13.57 4.45
N ARG A 15 3.86 14.60 3.82
CA ARG A 15 3.94 14.69 2.36
C ARG A 15 5.39 14.63 1.91
N VAL A 16 5.66 13.77 0.94
CA VAL A 16 6.98 13.60 0.33
C VAL A 16 6.91 13.81 -1.16
N TYR A 17 8.02 14.29 -1.73
CA TYR A 17 8.15 14.58 -3.15
C TYR A 17 9.18 13.64 -3.73
N THR A 18 8.81 12.90 -4.77
CA THR A 18 9.73 12.02 -5.47
C THR A 18 10.64 12.83 -6.40
N GLU A 19 11.76 12.24 -6.82
CA GLU A 19 12.69 12.87 -7.79
C GLU A 19 11.97 13.24 -9.09
N ASP A 20 11.07 12.36 -9.54
CA ASP A 20 10.21 12.54 -10.71
C ASP A 20 8.87 13.23 -10.41
N LYS A 21 8.78 13.94 -9.27
CA LYS A 21 7.78 14.97 -8.94
C LYS A 21 6.36 14.47 -8.64
N TYR A 22 6.18 13.20 -8.30
CA TYR A 22 4.97 12.75 -7.61
C TYR A 22 4.97 13.27 -6.17
N VAL A 23 3.77 13.52 -5.65
CA VAL A 23 3.56 13.93 -4.26
C VAL A 23 2.84 12.80 -3.55
N LEU A 24 3.54 12.16 -2.62
CA LEU A 24 3.05 11.01 -1.88
C LEU A 24 2.63 11.45 -0.47
N GLU A 25 1.59 10.81 0.06
CA GLU A 25 1.13 11.01 1.43
C GLU A 25 1.48 9.77 2.27
N MET A 26 2.19 9.94 3.37
CA MET A 26 2.45 8.88 4.35
C MET A 26 1.60 9.09 5.61
N HIS A 27 1.19 7.98 6.20
CA HIS A 27 0.53 7.98 7.50
C HIS A 27 1.48 7.47 8.58
N ARG A 28 1.43 8.07 9.77
CA ARG A 28 2.27 7.66 10.89
C ARG A 28 1.44 7.51 12.17
N ILE A 29 1.70 6.42 12.90
CA ILE A 29 1.28 6.23 14.30
C ILE A 29 2.56 6.30 15.15
N PRO A 30 2.87 7.46 15.75
CA PRO A 30 4.15 7.66 16.43
C PRO A 30 4.30 6.86 17.73
N TYR A 31 3.19 6.48 18.37
CA TYR A 31 3.15 5.67 19.59
C TYR A 31 1.78 5.02 19.78
N GLY A 32 1.74 3.97 20.62
CA GLY A 32 0.51 3.28 21.00
C GLY A 32 -0.39 4.17 21.85
N LYS A 33 -1.69 3.86 21.86
CA LYS A 33 -2.66 4.57 22.70
C LYS A 33 -2.38 4.33 24.18
N GLU A 34 -2.12 3.08 24.54
CA GLU A 34 -1.80 2.70 25.93
C GLU A 34 -0.28 2.83 26.16
N ASN A 35 0.53 2.40 25.18
CA ASN A 35 1.98 2.58 25.22
C ASN A 35 2.44 3.96 24.69
N SER A 36 2.19 5.00 25.49
CA SER A 36 2.50 6.41 25.19
C SER A 36 3.84 6.91 25.77
N ILE A 37 4.72 6.00 26.19
CA ILE A 37 6.02 6.36 26.78
C ILE A 37 6.83 7.20 25.79
N LYS A 38 7.24 8.39 26.26
CA LYS A 38 8.09 9.33 25.50
C LYS A 38 9.50 8.79 25.41
N GLY A 39 10.07 8.77 24.21
CA GLY A 39 11.44 8.33 23.97
C GLY A 39 11.66 7.94 22.51
N THR A 40 12.90 7.59 22.18
CA THR A 40 13.25 7.04 20.87
C THR A 40 12.64 5.65 20.71
N ARG A 41 11.87 5.45 19.64
CA ARG A 41 11.21 4.18 19.32
C ARG A 41 11.86 3.58 18.07
N PRO A 42 11.99 2.24 17.98
CA PRO A 42 12.38 1.60 16.72
C PRO A 42 11.33 1.89 15.64
N VAL A 43 11.81 2.23 14.45
CA VAL A 43 10.94 2.57 13.32
C VAL A 43 10.58 1.32 12.53
N VAL A 44 9.30 1.19 12.18
CA VAL A 44 8.79 0.20 11.23
C VAL A 44 8.13 0.93 10.06
N PHE A 45 8.51 0.56 8.84
CA PHE A 45 7.89 1.03 7.62
C PHE A 45 7.02 -0.06 7.00
N LEU A 46 5.74 0.23 6.80
CA LEU A 46 4.73 -0.67 6.23
C LEU A 46 4.40 -0.27 4.79
N GLN A 47 4.53 -1.22 3.84
CA GLN A 47 4.20 -0.98 2.44
C GLN A 47 3.13 -1.96 1.92
N HIS A 48 2.04 -1.39 1.41
CA HIS A 48 0.87 -2.13 0.90
C HIS A 48 1.11 -2.81 -0.46
N GLY A 49 0.19 -3.70 -0.83
CA GLY A 49 0.20 -4.42 -2.11
C GLY A 49 -0.43 -3.68 -3.31
N LEU A 50 -0.59 -4.41 -4.43
CA LEU A 50 -1.22 -3.93 -5.66
C LEU A 50 -2.66 -3.43 -5.38
N LEU A 51 -3.03 -2.28 -5.93
CA LEU A 51 -4.38 -1.67 -5.82
C LEU A 51 -4.86 -1.43 -4.37
N SER A 52 -3.92 -1.35 -3.42
CA SER A 52 -4.19 -1.11 -2.01
C SER A 52 -3.72 0.27 -1.56
N SER A 53 -3.73 0.52 -0.26
CA SER A 53 -3.19 1.71 0.38
C SER A 53 -2.72 1.40 1.81
N SER A 54 -2.11 2.38 2.46
CA SER A 54 -1.84 2.36 3.90
C SER A 54 -3.04 1.97 4.79
N ALA A 55 -4.28 2.08 4.30
CA ALA A 55 -5.47 1.61 4.99
C ALA A 55 -5.36 0.13 5.40
N GLU A 56 -4.73 -0.71 4.57
CA GLU A 56 -4.60 -2.17 4.75
C GLU A 56 -4.14 -2.55 6.16
N PHE A 57 -3.23 -1.76 6.75
CA PHE A 57 -2.64 -2.03 8.05
C PHE A 57 -3.48 -1.58 9.25
N VAL A 58 -4.56 -0.84 8.99
CA VAL A 58 -5.45 -0.23 10.00
C VAL A 58 -6.93 -0.54 9.76
N LEU A 59 -7.28 -1.31 8.72
CA LEU A 59 -8.67 -1.68 8.39
C LEU A 59 -9.32 -2.48 9.53
N MET A 60 -8.56 -3.40 10.12
CA MET A 60 -9.02 -4.20 11.25
C MET A 60 -8.98 -3.37 12.54
N ARG A 61 -9.77 -3.79 13.53
CA ARG A 61 -9.79 -3.20 14.87
C ARG A 61 -8.39 -3.20 15.53
N PRO A 62 -8.13 -2.37 16.55
CA PRO A 62 -6.83 -2.28 17.21
C PRO A 62 -6.23 -3.59 17.73
N ASP A 63 -7.06 -4.57 18.10
CA ASP A 63 -6.63 -5.91 18.55
C ASP A 63 -6.10 -6.81 17.42
N LYS A 64 -6.23 -6.39 16.15
CA LYS A 64 -5.87 -7.18 14.96
C LYS A 64 -5.10 -6.40 13.89
N GLY A 65 -5.32 -5.09 13.77
CA GLY A 65 -4.65 -4.25 12.77
C GLY A 65 -3.16 -4.14 13.05
N LEU A 66 -2.33 -4.55 12.09
CA LEU A 66 -0.87 -4.65 12.27
C LEU A 66 -0.24 -3.34 12.76
N ALA A 67 -0.66 -2.19 12.21
CA ALA A 67 -0.11 -0.90 12.61
C ALA A 67 -0.44 -0.56 14.07
N TYR A 68 -1.63 -0.93 14.55
CA TYR A 68 -2.02 -0.73 15.96
C TYR A 68 -1.22 -1.64 16.89
N LEU A 69 -1.10 -2.92 16.54
CA LEU A 69 -0.32 -3.89 17.31
C LEU A 69 1.15 -3.47 17.45
N LEU A 70 1.76 -3.00 16.37
CA LEU A 70 3.13 -2.49 16.40
C LEU A 70 3.26 -1.21 17.25
N ALA A 71 2.31 -0.29 17.15
CA ALA A 71 2.33 0.93 17.96
C ALA A 71 2.27 0.61 19.46
N GLU A 72 1.39 -0.31 19.88
CA GLU A 72 1.30 -0.79 21.26
C GLU A 72 2.55 -1.57 21.70
N ALA A 73 3.17 -2.30 20.79
CA ALA A 73 4.42 -3.02 21.03
C ALA A 73 5.65 -2.11 21.17
N GLY A 74 5.52 -0.78 21.04
CA GLY A 74 6.63 0.14 21.29
C GLY A 74 7.24 0.77 20.04
N TYR A 75 6.71 0.51 18.84
CA TYR A 75 7.29 0.99 17.58
C TYR A 75 6.77 2.39 17.19
N ASP A 76 7.55 3.10 16.38
CA ASP A 76 7.12 4.24 15.57
C ASP A 76 6.74 3.72 14.18
N VAL A 77 5.45 3.76 13.85
CA VAL A 77 4.89 3.06 12.69
C VAL A 77 4.62 4.03 11.56
N TRP A 78 5.34 3.87 10.45
CA TRP A 78 5.17 4.60 9.20
C TRP A 78 4.49 3.71 8.16
N MET A 79 3.54 4.25 7.42
CA MET A 79 2.80 3.56 6.37
C MET A 79 2.90 4.34 5.06
N GLY A 80 3.52 3.73 4.06
CA GLY A 80 3.69 4.29 2.74
C GLY A 80 2.42 4.22 1.89
N ASN A 81 2.29 5.13 0.92
CA ASN A 81 1.29 5.06 -0.14
C ASN A 81 1.97 5.25 -1.49
N ALA A 82 1.90 4.23 -2.34
CA ALA A 82 2.45 4.28 -3.68
C ALA A 82 1.72 5.32 -4.55
N ARG A 83 2.46 5.95 -5.47
CA ARG A 83 1.92 6.87 -6.47
C ARG A 83 0.69 6.30 -7.18
N GLY A 84 -0.29 7.16 -7.43
CA GLY A 84 -1.53 6.82 -8.12
C GLY A 84 -2.62 6.22 -7.22
N ASN A 85 -2.31 5.75 -6.01
CA ASN A 85 -3.35 5.29 -5.08
C ASN A 85 -4.18 6.46 -4.53
N THR A 86 -5.20 6.17 -3.72
CA THR A 86 -6.15 7.18 -3.18
C THR A 86 -5.49 8.37 -2.47
N TYR A 87 -4.35 8.16 -1.79
CA TYR A 87 -3.68 9.20 -0.98
C TYR A 87 -2.52 9.87 -1.73
N SER A 88 -1.92 9.18 -2.70
CA SER A 88 -0.73 9.65 -3.44
C SER A 88 -1.04 9.94 -4.91
N ARG A 89 -2.14 10.64 -5.18
CA ARG A 89 -2.64 10.94 -6.55
C ARG A 89 -2.37 12.38 -7.01
N LYS A 90 -1.19 12.91 -6.66
CA LYS A 90 -0.78 14.28 -6.98
C LYS A 90 0.60 14.28 -7.61
N HIS A 91 0.84 15.25 -8.46
CA HIS A 91 2.10 15.49 -9.13
C HIS A 91 2.30 17.00 -9.29
N VAL A 92 3.54 17.48 -9.29
CA VAL A 92 3.85 18.91 -9.35
C VAL A 92 3.31 19.57 -10.64
N SER A 93 3.50 18.94 -11.80
CA SER A 93 3.05 19.46 -13.10
C SER A 93 1.95 18.65 -13.81
N LEU A 94 1.94 17.32 -13.67
CA LEU A 94 1.01 16.44 -14.39
C LEU A 94 -0.37 16.39 -13.74
N LYS A 95 -1.41 16.36 -14.57
CA LYS A 95 -2.80 16.14 -14.15
C LYS A 95 -3.17 14.67 -14.24
N THR A 96 -4.04 14.20 -13.36
CA THR A 96 -4.56 12.82 -13.35
C THR A 96 -5.38 12.47 -14.60
N THR A 97 -5.79 13.45 -15.41
CA THR A 97 -6.42 13.24 -16.71
C THR A 97 -5.43 12.96 -17.84
N SER A 98 -4.14 13.20 -17.61
CA SER A 98 -3.07 12.95 -18.60
C SER A 98 -2.57 11.51 -18.48
N SER A 99 -2.39 10.83 -19.62
CA SER A 99 -1.77 9.50 -19.67
C SER A 99 -0.33 9.50 -19.12
N SER A 100 0.39 10.62 -19.23
CA SER A 100 1.74 10.78 -18.67
C SER A 100 1.77 10.64 -17.14
N PHE A 101 0.70 11.02 -16.44
CA PHE A 101 0.58 10.84 -14.99
C PHE A 101 0.50 9.35 -14.61
N TRP A 102 0.00 8.50 -15.50
CA TRP A 102 -0.20 7.07 -15.23
C TRP A 102 0.88 6.19 -15.88
N LYS A 103 1.90 6.82 -16.48
CA LYS A 103 3.01 6.11 -17.11
C LYS A 103 4.06 5.73 -16.07
N PHE A 104 3.68 4.83 -15.17
CA PHE A 104 4.54 4.23 -14.16
C PHE A 104 4.11 2.78 -13.90
N SER A 105 4.97 2.04 -13.23
CA SER A 105 4.75 0.67 -12.79
C SER A 105 5.27 0.47 -11.36
N TRP A 106 5.28 -0.78 -10.89
CA TRP A 106 5.96 -1.17 -9.66
C TRP A 106 7.46 -0.83 -9.68
N HIS A 107 8.06 -0.65 -10.85
CA HIS A 107 9.46 -0.23 -10.98
C HIS A 107 9.68 1.17 -10.41
N GLU A 108 8.91 2.16 -10.86
CA GLU A 108 9.03 3.54 -10.37
C GLU A 108 8.65 3.67 -8.89
N ILE A 109 7.74 2.83 -8.39
CA ILE A 109 7.43 2.77 -6.96
C ILE A 109 8.68 2.36 -6.16
N GLY A 110 9.37 1.30 -6.59
CA GLY A 110 10.62 0.88 -5.94
C GLY A 110 11.77 1.89 -6.14
N TYR A 111 11.90 2.46 -7.33
CA TYR A 111 13.04 3.29 -7.71
C TYR A 111 12.95 4.74 -7.21
N TYR A 112 11.75 5.31 -7.11
CA TYR A 112 11.53 6.71 -6.74
C TYR A 112 10.70 6.87 -5.46
N ASP A 113 9.59 6.14 -5.30
CA ASP A 113 8.68 6.36 -4.16
C ASP A 113 9.34 5.91 -2.85
N LEU A 114 9.83 4.67 -2.81
CA LEU A 114 10.44 4.12 -1.60
C LEU A 114 11.66 4.95 -1.15
N PRO A 115 12.63 5.29 -2.02
CA PRO A 115 13.71 6.22 -1.67
C PRO A 115 13.26 7.52 -1.01
N ALA A 116 12.30 8.23 -1.63
CA ALA A 116 11.80 9.50 -1.11
C ALA A 116 11.12 9.35 0.26
N MET A 117 10.33 8.28 0.45
CA MET A 117 9.68 7.98 1.72
C MET A 117 10.68 7.60 2.80
N ILE A 118 11.64 6.72 2.50
CA ILE A 118 12.63 6.21 3.45
C ILE A 118 13.58 7.32 3.92
N ASP A 119 14.06 8.15 2.99
CA ASP A 119 14.91 9.29 3.35
C ASP A 119 14.17 10.31 4.21
N TYR A 120 12.89 10.54 3.93
CA TYR A 120 12.06 11.39 4.77
C TYR A 120 11.91 10.82 6.18
N VAL A 121 11.64 9.53 6.32
CA VAL A 121 11.52 8.86 7.62
C VAL A 121 12.82 8.95 8.42
N ILE A 122 13.97 8.69 7.79
CA ILE A 122 15.29 8.81 8.43
C ILE A 122 15.53 10.24 8.89
N LYS A 123 15.21 11.23 8.05
CA LYS A 123 15.36 12.65 8.39
C LYS A 123 14.47 13.06 9.57
N GLU A 124 13.22 12.62 9.57
CA GLU A 124 12.23 13.00 10.59
C GLU A 124 12.52 12.34 11.95
N THR A 125 13.00 11.09 11.94
CA THR A 125 13.17 10.29 13.17
C THR A 125 14.62 10.24 13.67
N GLY A 126 15.60 10.54 12.83
CA GLY A 126 17.02 10.44 13.14
C GLY A 126 17.57 9.01 13.19
N VAL A 127 16.76 7.99 12.87
CA VAL A 127 17.22 6.59 12.88
C VAL A 127 18.13 6.30 11.71
N LYS A 128 19.16 5.47 11.93
CA LYS A 128 20.05 5.01 10.85
C LYS A 128 19.49 3.81 10.08
N LYS A 129 18.72 2.96 10.78
CA LYS A 129 18.12 1.74 10.23
C LYS A 129 16.69 1.58 10.73
N MET A 130 15.85 0.98 9.90
CA MET A 130 14.45 0.65 10.24
C MET A 130 14.10 -0.78 9.84
N GLN A 131 12.98 -1.27 10.36
CA GLN A 131 12.36 -2.51 9.89
C GLN A 131 11.46 -2.20 8.69
N TYR A 132 11.45 -3.05 7.67
CA TYR A 132 10.54 -2.94 6.54
C TYR A 132 9.59 -4.13 6.51
N ILE A 133 8.29 -3.90 6.54
CA ILE A 133 7.27 -4.95 6.44
C ILE A 133 6.41 -4.62 5.22
N ALA A 134 6.21 -5.60 4.36
CA ALA A 134 5.43 -5.38 3.15
C ALA A 134 4.60 -6.58 2.74
N PHE A 135 3.51 -6.28 2.04
CA PHE A 135 2.59 -7.27 1.48
C PHE A 135 2.60 -7.23 -0.04
N SER A 136 2.64 -8.40 -0.69
CA SER A 136 2.44 -8.55 -2.14
C SER A 136 3.38 -7.63 -2.95
N GLN A 137 2.84 -6.73 -3.79
CA GLN A 137 3.63 -5.78 -4.58
C GLN A 137 4.58 -4.90 -3.74
N GLY A 138 4.27 -4.64 -2.47
CA GLY A 138 5.18 -3.92 -1.58
C GLY A 138 6.53 -4.64 -1.44
N THR A 139 6.54 -5.98 -1.49
CA THR A 139 7.80 -6.75 -1.50
C THR A 139 8.56 -6.59 -2.82
N THR A 140 7.84 -6.58 -3.94
CA THR A 140 8.41 -6.33 -5.28
C THR A 140 9.11 -4.96 -5.31
N ALA A 141 8.45 -3.92 -4.84
CA ALA A 141 8.99 -2.57 -4.81
C ALA A 141 10.26 -2.49 -3.95
N PHE A 142 10.30 -3.18 -2.81
CA PHE A 142 11.50 -3.25 -1.97
C PHE A 142 12.69 -3.89 -2.70
N TRP A 143 12.48 -4.99 -3.42
CA TRP A 143 13.55 -5.62 -4.20
C TRP A 143 14.03 -4.73 -5.34
N VAL A 144 13.13 -4.02 -6.03
CA VAL A 144 13.52 -3.02 -7.02
C VAL A 144 14.40 -1.93 -6.39
N MET A 145 13.98 -1.36 -5.26
CA MET A 145 14.77 -0.34 -4.56
C MET A 145 16.16 -0.88 -4.21
N THR A 146 16.23 -2.03 -3.55
CA THR A 146 17.49 -2.56 -3.01
C THR A 146 18.42 -3.14 -4.09
N SER A 147 17.89 -3.56 -5.24
CA SER A 147 18.72 -4.00 -6.37
C SER A 147 19.17 -2.85 -7.27
N MET A 148 18.30 -1.86 -7.51
CA MET A 148 18.58 -0.75 -8.43
C MET A 148 19.26 0.44 -7.74
N ARG A 149 19.13 0.55 -6.42
CA ARG A 149 19.72 1.60 -5.57
C ARG A 149 20.37 0.97 -4.34
N PRO A 150 21.50 0.27 -4.51
CA PRO A 150 22.07 -0.57 -3.47
C PRO A 150 22.47 0.18 -2.19
N GLU A 151 22.66 1.51 -2.26
CA GLU A 151 22.89 2.37 -1.09
C GLU A 151 21.75 2.31 -0.06
N TYR A 152 20.55 1.86 -0.44
CA TYR A 152 19.43 1.68 0.49
C TYR A 152 19.51 0.39 1.30
N ASN A 153 20.33 -0.60 0.92
CA ASN A 153 20.46 -1.85 1.68
C ASN A 153 20.92 -1.61 3.12
N GLU A 154 21.78 -0.61 3.34
CA GLU A 154 22.30 -0.30 4.68
C GLU A 154 21.28 0.37 5.60
N LYS A 155 20.13 0.82 5.07
CA LYS A 155 19.07 1.54 5.81
C LYS A 155 18.06 0.61 6.49
N PHE A 156 18.21 -0.70 6.34
CA PHE A 156 17.28 -1.69 6.89
C PHE A 156 17.97 -2.65 7.86
N THR A 157 17.28 -2.95 8.95
CA THR A 157 17.69 -4.01 9.89
C THR A 157 17.19 -5.37 9.42
N ALA A 158 15.93 -5.45 8.98
CA ALA A 158 15.37 -6.63 8.34
C ALA A 158 14.18 -6.26 7.44
N MET A 159 13.88 -7.17 6.50
CA MET A 159 12.70 -7.15 5.64
C MET A 159 11.76 -8.30 6.04
N HIS A 160 10.50 -7.99 6.33
CA HIS A 160 9.44 -8.95 6.60
C HIS A 160 8.50 -9.00 5.39
N ALA A 161 8.63 -10.04 4.57
CA ALA A 161 7.91 -10.16 3.32
C ALA A 161 6.66 -11.06 3.48
N MET A 162 5.47 -10.46 3.42
CA MET A 162 4.18 -11.15 3.48
C MET A 162 3.64 -11.37 2.07
N ALA A 163 3.30 -12.61 1.70
CA ALA A 163 2.92 -12.99 0.34
C ALA A 163 3.92 -12.45 -0.73
N PRO A 164 5.22 -12.80 -0.65
CA PRO A 164 6.28 -12.24 -1.49
C PRO A 164 6.05 -12.49 -3.00
N ILE A 165 6.19 -11.45 -3.84
CA ILE A 165 6.04 -11.54 -5.30
C ILE A 165 7.31 -11.08 -6.04
N ALA A 166 8.20 -12.03 -6.35
CA ALA A 166 9.39 -11.75 -7.19
C ALA A 166 9.14 -12.20 -8.64
N TYR A 167 8.56 -13.38 -8.80
CA TYR A 167 8.19 -13.97 -10.08
C TYR A 167 6.75 -14.50 -10.00
N VAL A 168 6.00 -14.38 -11.09
CA VAL A 168 4.59 -14.80 -11.17
C VAL A 168 4.35 -16.00 -12.11
N GLY A 169 5.41 -16.66 -12.58
CA GLY A 169 5.32 -17.74 -13.58
C GLY A 169 4.47 -18.95 -13.16
N ASN A 170 4.29 -19.18 -11.86
CA ASN A 170 3.51 -20.31 -11.31
C ASN A 170 2.22 -19.87 -10.59
N ILE A 171 1.73 -18.65 -10.85
CA ILE A 171 0.53 -18.14 -10.18
C ILE A 171 -0.70 -19.00 -10.51
N ARG A 172 -1.50 -19.35 -9.48
CA ARG A 172 -2.66 -20.23 -9.62
C ARG A 172 -4.00 -19.49 -9.77
N SER A 173 -4.05 -18.18 -9.48
CA SER A 173 -5.27 -17.38 -9.62
C SER A 173 -5.83 -17.51 -11.04
N PRO A 174 -7.08 -17.98 -11.22
CA PRO A 174 -7.68 -18.14 -12.53
C PRO A 174 -7.75 -16.83 -13.30
N VAL A 175 -8.09 -15.73 -12.60
CA VAL A 175 -8.20 -14.40 -13.20
C VAL A 175 -6.85 -13.91 -13.70
N ILE A 176 -5.81 -14.03 -12.87
CA ILE A 176 -4.47 -13.56 -13.28
C ILE A 176 -3.92 -14.41 -14.43
N ARG A 177 -4.12 -15.74 -14.40
CA ARG A 177 -3.71 -16.62 -15.52
C ARG A 177 -4.44 -16.30 -16.82
N ALA A 178 -5.71 -15.93 -16.76
CA ALA A 178 -6.50 -15.56 -17.93
C ALA A 178 -6.04 -14.22 -18.53
N VAL A 179 -5.67 -13.25 -17.68
CA VAL A 179 -5.26 -11.90 -18.12
C VAL A 179 -3.78 -11.83 -18.52
N ALA A 180 -2.92 -12.64 -17.91
CA ALA A 180 -1.46 -12.55 -18.09
C ALA A 180 -0.97 -12.56 -19.56
N PRO A 181 -1.51 -13.38 -20.48
CA PRO A 181 -1.08 -13.37 -21.89
C PRO A 181 -1.45 -12.08 -22.64
N PHE A 182 -2.40 -11.31 -22.13
CA PHE A 182 -2.99 -10.15 -22.80
C PHE A 182 -2.55 -8.81 -22.22
N THR A 183 -1.63 -8.77 -21.26
CA THR A 183 -1.23 -7.53 -20.55
C THR A 183 -0.79 -6.42 -21.50
N ASN A 184 0.04 -6.73 -22.50
CA ASN A 184 0.49 -5.76 -23.51
C ASN A 184 -0.67 -5.24 -24.39
N SER A 185 -1.62 -6.11 -24.72
CA SER A 185 -2.80 -5.75 -25.50
C SER A 185 -3.79 -4.94 -24.67
N LEU A 186 -3.97 -5.30 -23.40
CA LEU A 186 -4.81 -4.59 -22.44
C LEU A 186 -4.29 -3.18 -22.21
N GLU A 187 -2.98 -2.99 -22.02
CA GLU A 187 -2.38 -1.66 -21.90
C GLU A 187 -2.66 -0.79 -23.13
N LYS A 188 -2.52 -1.35 -24.34
CA LYS A 188 -2.83 -0.65 -25.59
C LYS A 188 -4.31 -0.28 -25.68
N ILE A 189 -5.21 -1.21 -25.36
CA ILE A 189 -6.67 -0.99 -25.39
C ILE A 189 -7.06 0.10 -24.38
N LEU A 190 -6.57 0.01 -23.15
CA LEU A 190 -6.83 0.99 -22.09
C LEU A 190 -6.38 2.39 -22.52
N LYS A 191 -5.19 2.51 -23.13
CA LYS A 191 -4.71 3.77 -23.71
C LYS A 191 -5.60 4.28 -24.84
N LEU A 192 -6.08 3.40 -25.72
CA LEU A 192 -6.96 3.77 -26.84
C LEU A 192 -8.32 4.30 -26.38
N ILE A 193 -8.89 3.73 -25.33
CA ILE A 193 -10.19 4.17 -24.79
C ILE A 193 -10.07 5.28 -23.72
N GLY A 194 -8.86 5.82 -23.51
CA GLY A 194 -8.60 6.89 -22.54
C GLY A 194 -8.69 6.46 -21.07
N ALA A 195 -8.74 5.15 -20.80
CA ALA A 195 -8.75 4.59 -19.46
C ALA A 195 -7.31 4.54 -18.92
N ASN A 196 -6.86 5.65 -18.33
CA ASN A 196 -5.50 5.75 -17.80
C ASN A 196 -5.33 5.12 -16.41
N GLU A 197 -6.43 4.83 -15.71
CA GLU A 197 -6.44 4.30 -14.34
C GLU A 197 -7.19 2.97 -14.29
N ILE A 198 -6.69 2.02 -13.51
CA ILE A 198 -7.30 0.71 -13.30
C ILE A 198 -8.04 0.73 -11.95
N LEU A 199 -9.35 0.44 -11.98
CA LEU A 199 -10.22 0.34 -10.80
C LEU A 199 -10.20 1.58 -9.87
N PRO A 200 -10.52 2.79 -10.38
CA PRO A 200 -10.60 4.00 -9.57
C PRO A 200 -11.61 3.88 -8.43
N ASN A 201 -11.30 4.46 -7.27
CA ASN A 201 -12.27 4.69 -6.20
C ASN A 201 -13.22 5.84 -6.58
N GLY A 202 -14.28 5.53 -7.32
CA GLY A 202 -15.35 6.46 -7.69
C GLY A 202 -16.63 6.26 -6.87
N ASN A 203 -17.58 7.19 -7.01
CA ASN A 203 -18.87 7.15 -6.29
C ASN A 203 -19.64 5.84 -6.51
N LEU A 204 -19.58 5.28 -7.72
CA LEU A 204 -20.24 4.01 -8.04
C LEU A 204 -19.63 2.84 -7.26
N ASN A 205 -18.29 2.74 -7.23
CA ASN A 205 -17.59 1.67 -6.50
C ASN A 205 -17.79 1.79 -4.99
N LYS A 206 -17.81 3.04 -4.47
CA LYS A 206 -18.16 3.31 -3.08
C LYS A 206 -19.57 2.85 -2.75
N LEU A 207 -20.56 3.25 -3.56
CA LEU A 207 -21.96 2.87 -3.37
C LEU A 207 -22.17 1.36 -3.50
N ALA A 208 -21.49 0.71 -4.44
CA ALA A 208 -21.50 -0.73 -4.60
C ALA A 208 -20.92 -1.42 -3.36
N GLY A 209 -19.80 -0.95 -2.82
CA GLY A 209 -19.25 -1.47 -1.56
C GLY A 209 -20.22 -1.32 -0.38
N GLU A 210 -20.78 -0.12 -0.21
CA GLU A 210 -21.70 0.23 0.90
C GLU A 210 -23.07 -0.47 0.82
N LYS A 211 -23.46 -1.01 -0.34
CA LYS A 211 -24.75 -1.70 -0.52
C LYS A 211 -24.61 -3.20 -0.73
N LEU A 212 -23.59 -3.62 -1.48
CA LEU A 212 -23.46 -5.00 -1.93
C LEU A 212 -22.54 -5.84 -1.04
N CYS A 213 -21.59 -5.20 -0.35
CA CYS A 213 -20.52 -5.89 0.38
C CYS A 213 -20.59 -5.70 1.90
N ILE A 214 -21.68 -5.12 2.42
CA ILE A 214 -21.88 -4.99 3.86
C ILE A 214 -22.18 -6.34 4.52
N GLU A 215 -21.92 -6.42 5.82
CA GLU A 215 -22.27 -7.56 6.65
C GLU A 215 -23.76 -7.91 6.46
N GLU A 216 -24.05 -9.21 6.35
CA GLU A 216 -25.41 -9.77 6.14
C GLU A 216 -26.10 -9.42 4.80
N ALA A 217 -25.47 -8.65 3.89
CA ALA A 217 -26.04 -8.45 2.56
C ALA A 217 -26.13 -9.77 1.79
N ILE A 218 -27.25 -9.99 1.08
CA ILE A 218 -27.46 -11.19 0.23
C ILE A 218 -26.33 -11.32 -0.83
N THR A 219 -25.78 -10.19 -1.26
CA THR A 219 -24.69 -10.07 -2.24
C THR A 219 -23.29 -10.13 -1.63
N GLN A 220 -23.13 -10.24 -0.30
CA GLN A 220 -21.82 -10.29 0.36
C GLN A 220 -20.98 -11.47 -0.16
N SER A 221 -21.63 -12.60 -0.48
CA SER A 221 -20.99 -13.77 -1.10
C SER A 221 -20.33 -13.43 -2.45
N LEU A 222 -20.89 -12.50 -3.23
CA LEU A 222 -20.30 -12.04 -4.49
C LEU A 222 -19.01 -11.25 -4.22
N CYS A 223 -19.01 -10.34 -3.25
CA CYS A 223 -17.85 -9.53 -2.91
C CYS A 223 -16.69 -10.39 -2.37
N THR A 224 -17.00 -11.34 -1.49
CA THR A 224 -16.00 -12.26 -0.93
C THR A 224 -15.44 -13.21 -2.00
N ASN A 225 -16.29 -13.76 -2.88
CA ASN A 225 -15.82 -14.59 -3.99
C ASN A 225 -14.97 -13.81 -5.00
N LEU A 226 -15.29 -12.54 -5.30
CA LEU A 226 -14.45 -11.70 -6.14
C LEU A 226 -13.06 -11.53 -5.53
N LEU A 227 -12.97 -11.25 -4.22
CA LEU A 227 -11.68 -11.19 -3.52
C LEU A 227 -10.92 -12.53 -3.61
N PHE A 228 -11.59 -13.66 -3.37
CA PHE A 228 -10.98 -14.99 -3.41
C PHE A 228 -10.49 -15.41 -4.80
N LEU A 229 -11.13 -14.95 -5.88
CA LEU A 229 -10.66 -15.21 -7.25
C LEU A 229 -9.28 -14.58 -7.52
N PHE A 230 -8.96 -13.47 -6.88
CA PHE A 230 -7.64 -12.82 -6.98
C PHE A 230 -6.64 -13.36 -5.96
N CYS A 231 -7.06 -13.50 -4.70
CA CYS A 231 -6.15 -13.75 -3.57
C CYS A 231 -6.07 -15.21 -3.10
N GLY A 232 -6.95 -16.09 -3.59
CA GLY A 232 -7.12 -17.47 -3.10
C GLY A 232 -8.22 -17.58 -2.06
N PHE A 233 -8.84 -18.76 -1.96
CA PHE A 233 -9.97 -19.02 -1.06
C PHE A 233 -9.50 -19.37 0.35
N ASP A 234 -9.97 -18.62 1.34
CA ASP A 234 -9.84 -18.94 2.75
C ASP A 234 -11.00 -18.28 3.53
N VAL A 235 -12.13 -18.97 3.56
CA VAL A 235 -13.39 -18.42 4.09
C VAL A 235 -13.36 -18.30 5.61
N GLU A 236 -12.59 -19.15 6.29
CA GLU A 236 -12.51 -19.19 7.75
C GLU A 236 -11.70 -18.01 8.31
N GLN A 237 -10.77 -17.46 7.52
CA GLN A 237 -9.91 -16.35 7.93
C GLN A 237 -10.45 -14.96 7.55
N LEU A 238 -11.56 -14.89 6.80
CA LEU A 238 -12.17 -13.62 6.40
C LEU A 238 -13.30 -13.23 7.34
N ASN A 239 -13.21 -12.04 7.94
CA ASN A 239 -14.36 -11.44 8.61
C ASN A 239 -15.39 -11.05 7.54
N LYS A 240 -16.54 -11.72 7.54
CA LYS A 240 -17.60 -11.50 6.56
C LYS A 240 -18.42 -10.27 6.93
#